data_AF-A0AAU9X4W0-F1
#
_entry.id   AF-A0AAU9X4W0-F1
#
_cell.length_a   1.000
_cell.length_b   1.000
_cell.length_c   1.000
_cell.angle_alpha   90.00
_cell.angle_beta   90.00
_cell.angle_gamma   90.00
#
_symmetry.space_group_name_H-M   'P 1'
#
loop_
_entity.id
_entity.type
_entity.pdbx_description
1 polymer ?
#
loop_
_entity_poly.entity_id
_entity_poly.type
_entity_poly.pdbx_seq_one_letter_code
_entity_poly.pdbx_strand_id
1 'polypeptide(L)'
;MQNRWLLFSALMILLHLGGYGNRMLDAADGPPPYPDCVSAAMQVEEQTKGHLSVSKLIVGDVIRGIKGAERAPAWCEVKALYPLPRNGTRTTYDGFTDTHMVVDGTVHQYGVRENGTVRIGPVYTLTTDCDASVNSAGQAFTPINNGLCPFELSWGEYLTLIAAIRRVANRTGYFWFDLSAYHNNDSAMVPYWGRQLPAICRGFLRCAREDQCQEFETIMEQFVHKYLNKEYLEIVKRVFPNMGGDVNKEQSGTITEVARPEKKKNYLVLFTAVGGAVLALAIIMAAILMYRGRKMKEMAVTKPEPKITSHTPA
;
A
#
# COMPACT_ATOMS: atom_id res chain seq x y z
N MET A 1 -27.65 46.22 -21.99
CA MET A 1 -26.46 45.50 -22.50
C MET A 1 -25.82 44.58 -21.45
N GLN A 2 -26.60 43.79 -20.69
CA GLN A 2 -26.01 42.95 -19.62
C GLN A 2 -26.60 41.53 -19.51
N ASN A 3 -27.57 41.16 -20.37
CA ASN A 3 -28.22 39.84 -20.33
C ASN A 3 -27.92 38.91 -21.54
N ARG A 4 -26.95 39.26 -22.41
CA ARG A 4 -26.55 38.38 -23.54
C ARG A 4 -25.28 37.57 -23.27
N TRP A 5 -24.54 37.85 -22.20
CA TRP A 5 -23.30 37.13 -21.85
C TRP A 5 -23.53 35.88 -20.97
N LEU A 6 -24.63 35.83 -20.21
CA LEU A 6 -24.95 34.67 -19.37
C LEU A 6 -25.51 33.48 -20.16
N LEU A 7 -26.19 33.73 -21.28
CA LEU A 7 -26.70 32.66 -22.16
C LEU A 7 -25.59 31.98 -22.99
N PHE A 8 -24.50 32.69 -23.31
CA PHE A 8 -23.35 32.09 -24.00
C PHE A 8 -22.47 31.23 -23.08
N SER A 9 -22.44 31.52 -21.77
CA SER A 9 -21.71 30.70 -20.79
C SER A 9 -22.46 29.41 -20.43
N ALA A 10 -23.80 29.42 -20.41
CA ALA A 10 -24.59 28.22 -20.16
C ALA A 10 -24.59 27.23 -21.34
N LEU A 11 -24.50 27.72 -22.59
CA LEU A 11 -24.46 26.85 -23.78
C LEU A 11 -23.09 26.18 -23.98
N MET A 12 -21.99 26.81 -23.55
CA MET A 12 -20.65 26.21 -23.57
C MET A 12 -20.44 25.15 -22.48
N ILE A 13 -21.17 25.24 -21.35
CA ILE A 13 -21.14 24.20 -20.31
C ILE A 13 -21.96 22.98 -20.75
N LEU A 14 -23.04 23.16 -21.50
CA LEU A 14 -23.81 22.03 -22.08
C LEU A 14 -23.14 21.38 -23.30
N LEU A 15 -22.27 22.09 -24.02
CA LEU A 15 -21.45 21.52 -25.10
C LEU A 15 -20.12 20.92 -24.61
N HIS A 16 -19.72 21.15 -23.35
CA HIS A 16 -18.63 20.40 -22.68
C HIS A 16 -19.13 19.19 -21.86
N LEU A 17 -20.44 19.04 -21.69
CA LEU A 17 -21.06 17.86 -21.06
C LEU A 17 -21.65 16.85 -22.08
N GLY A 18 -21.52 17.12 -23.38
CA GLY A 18 -21.98 16.23 -24.47
C GLY A 18 -20.86 15.54 -25.27
N GLY A 19 -19.60 15.65 -24.83
CA GLY A 19 -18.42 15.26 -25.62
C GLY A 19 -17.52 14.18 -25.03
N TYR A 20 -17.90 13.55 -23.90
CA TYR A 20 -17.27 12.29 -23.45
C TYR A 20 -18.14 11.11 -23.88
N GLY A 21 -18.44 11.06 -25.18
CA GLY A 21 -18.94 9.86 -25.82
C GLY A 21 -17.86 8.79 -25.80
N ASN A 22 -18.09 7.75 -25.00
CA ASN A 22 -17.80 6.36 -25.35
C ASN A 22 -16.55 6.12 -26.22
N ARG A 23 -15.36 6.40 -25.69
CA ARG A 23 -14.09 5.80 -26.17
C ARG A 23 -13.46 4.84 -25.16
N MET A 24 -14.26 4.32 -24.22
CA MET A 24 -13.83 3.35 -23.22
C MET A 24 -14.51 1.98 -23.37
N LEU A 25 -15.10 1.70 -24.55
CA LEU A 25 -15.70 0.41 -24.88
C LEU A 25 -15.00 -0.35 -26.04
N ASP A 26 -13.98 0.23 -26.67
CA ASP A 26 -13.26 -0.42 -27.78
C ASP A 26 -12.01 -1.24 -27.35
N ALA A 27 -11.78 -1.42 -26.05
CA ALA A 27 -10.73 -2.31 -25.54
C ALA A 27 -11.24 -3.73 -25.22
N ALA A 28 -12.34 -4.16 -25.85
CA ALA A 28 -12.95 -5.47 -25.62
C ALA A 28 -12.28 -6.63 -26.40
N ASP A 29 -11.45 -6.34 -27.41
CA ASP A 29 -10.87 -7.35 -28.32
C ASP A 29 -9.35 -7.56 -28.18
N GLY A 30 -8.71 -6.99 -27.14
CA GLY A 30 -7.30 -7.25 -26.85
C GLY A 30 -7.11 -8.62 -26.15
N PRO A 31 -6.03 -9.38 -26.45
CA PRO A 31 -5.66 -10.52 -25.60
C PRO A 31 -5.50 -10.04 -24.15
N PRO A 32 -5.84 -10.88 -23.15
CA PRO A 32 -5.76 -10.50 -21.75
C PRO A 32 -4.36 -9.99 -21.41
N PRO A 33 -4.22 -9.04 -20.46
CA PRO A 33 -2.92 -8.50 -20.08
C PRO A 33 -1.98 -9.64 -19.72
N TYR A 34 -0.89 -9.74 -20.48
CA TYR A 34 0.09 -10.80 -20.31
C TYR A 34 0.82 -10.63 -18.97
N PRO A 35 1.12 -11.74 -18.29
CA PRO A 35 1.66 -11.76 -16.94
C PRO A 35 3.01 -11.07 -16.76
N ASP A 36 3.24 -10.63 -15.52
CA ASP A 36 4.44 -9.99 -15.00
C ASP A 36 5.68 -10.85 -15.09
N CYS A 37 6.66 -10.38 -15.85
CA CYS A 37 7.71 -11.28 -16.28
C CYS A 37 9.03 -10.55 -16.47
N VAL A 38 10.03 -11.06 -15.76
CA VAL A 38 11.44 -10.77 -16.01
C VAL A 38 12.07 -11.95 -16.74
N SER A 39 13.02 -11.67 -17.63
CA SER A 39 13.75 -12.68 -18.38
C SER A 39 14.48 -13.62 -17.42
N ALA A 40 14.39 -14.93 -17.69
CA ALA A 40 15.20 -15.95 -17.04
C ALA A 40 16.70 -15.61 -17.06
N ALA A 41 17.16 -14.92 -18.10
CA ALA A 41 18.56 -14.54 -18.29
C ALA A 41 18.93 -13.18 -17.68
N MET A 42 17.97 -12.43 -17.15
CA MET A 42 18.22 -11.16 -16.46
C MET A 42 19.19 -11.41 -15.31
N GLN A 43 20.22 -10.58 -15.19
CA GLN A 43 21.20 -10.68 -14.11
C GLN A 43 20.75 -9.86 -12.91
N VAL A 44 20.86 -10.42 -11.71
CA VAL A 44 20.68 -9.75 -10.42
C VAL A 44 21.91 -9.98 -9.56
N GLU A 45 22.20 -9.05 -8.64
CA GLU A 45 23.23 -9.23 -7.62
C GLU A 45 22.59 -9.88 -6.39
N GLU A 46 23.09 -11.05 -6.02
CA GLU A 46 22.75 -11.79 -4.81
C GLU A 46 23.88 -11.68 -3.79
N GLN A 47 23.50 -11.56 -2.52
CA GLN A 47 24.37 -11.13 -1.42
C GLN A 47 25.60 -12.02 -1.20
N THR A 48 25.50 -13.32 -1.47
CA THR A 48 26.55 -14.31 -1.19
C THR A 48 27.13 -14.96 -2.44
N LYS A 49 26.34 -15.04 -3.51
CA LYS A 49 26.64 -15.71 -4.78
C LYS A 49 27.12 -14.73 -5.86
N GLY A 50 27.03 -13.43 -5.62
CA GLY A 50 27.37 -12.40 -6.60
C GLY A 50 26.34 -12.29 -7.71
N HIS A 51 26.76 -12.08 -8.95
CA HIS A 51 25.82 -11.94 -10.08
C HIS A 51 25.31 -13.30 -10.55
N LEU A 52 23.99 -13.46 -10.61
CA LEU A 52 23.34 -14.63 -11.21
C LEU A 52 22.12 -14.26 -12.04
N SER A 53 21.77 -15.18 -12.94
CA SER A 53 20.54 -15.08 -13.72
C SER A 53 19.31 -15.36 -12.85
N VAL A 54 18.19 -14.68 -13.12
CA VAL A 54 16.92 -14.88 -12.40
C VAL A 54 16.52 -16.36 -12.36
N SER A 55 16.77 -17.13 -13.42
CA SER A 55 16.48 -18.57 -13.46
C SER A 55 17.25 -19.44 -12.45
N LYS A 56 18.31 -18.90 -11.84
CA LYS A 56 19.13 -19.59 -10.83
C LYS A 56 18.77 -19.18 -9.41
N LEU A 57 17.89 -18.20 -9.24
CA LEU A 57 17.40 -17.83 -7.92
C LEU A 57 16.55 -18.94 -7.34
N ILE A 58 16.59 -19.07 -6.02
CA ILE A 58 15.65 -19.87 -5.24
C ILE A 58 14.97 -18.98 -4.18
N VAL A 59 13.79 -19.41 -3.71
CA VAL A 59 13.14 -18.76 -2.56
C VAL A 59 14.09 -18.77 -1.37
N GLY A 60 14.25 -17.63 -0.71
CA GLY A 60 15.20 -17.41 0.38
C GLY A 60 16.53 -16.78 -0.04
N ASP A 61 16.88 -16.74 -1.33
CA ASP A 61 18.02 -15.97 -1.82
C ASP A 61 17.84 -14.48 -1.52
N VAL A 62 18.93 -13.75 -1.31
CA VAL A 62 18.87 -12.33 -0.94
C VAL A 62 19.48 -11.46 -2.02
N ILE A 63 18.65 -10.67 -2.72
CA ILE A 63 19.06 -9.85 -3.87
C ILE A 63 18.95 -8.35 -3.59
N ARG A 64 19.55 -7.53 -4.44
CA ARG A 64 19.40 -6.07 -4.38
C ARG A 64 17.97 -5.61 -4.64
N GLY A 65 17.54 -4.59 -3.92
CA GLY A 65 16.30 -3.87 -4.16
C GLY A 65 16.25 -2.52 -3.44
N ILE A 66 15.05 -1.95 -3.35
CA ILE A 66 14.79 -0.67 -2.69
C ILE A 66 13.61 -0.76 -1.73
N LYS A 67 13.68 -0.02 -0.62
CA LYS A 67 12.64 0.07 0.41
C LYS A 67 12.37 1.52 0.82
N GLY A 68 11.13 1.78 1.22
CA GLY A 68 10.66 3.01 1.83
C GLY A 68 10.46 4.19 0.89
N ALA A 69 9.94 5.28 1.45
CA ALA A 69 9.68 6.53 0.73
C ALA A 69 10.96 7.10 0.08
N GLU A 70 12.10 6.96 0.75
CA GLU A 70 13.40 7.45 0.29
C GLU A 70 14.07 6.55 -0.77
N ARG A 71 13.44 5.43 -1.15
CA ARG A 71 14.01 4.42 -2.07
C ARG A 71 15.39 3.95 -1.62
N ALA A 72 15.54 3.74 -0.31
CA ALA A 72 16.80 3.33 0.28
C ALA A 72 17.21 1.96 -0.29
N PRO A 73 18.46 1.79 -0.77
CA PRO A 73 18.98 0.51 -1.19
C PRO A 73 18.87 -0.52 -0.07
N ALA A 74 18.46 -1.73 -0.41
CA ALA A 74 18.25 -2.82 0.54
C ALA A 74 18.66 -4.16 -0.06
N TRP A 75 18.93 -5.11 0.84
CA TRP A 75 19.02 -6.53 0.55
C TRP A 75 17.66 -7.16 0.83
N CYS A 76 17.15 -7.93 -0.12
CA CYS A 76 15.75 -8.35 -0.20
C CYS A 76 15.67 -9.85 -0.39
N GLU A 77 14.96 -10.54 0.49
CA GLU A 77 14.75 -11.98 0.38
C GLU A 77 13.74 -12.26 -0.75
N VAL A 78 14.08 -13.20 -1.63
CA VAL A 78 13.19 -13.73 -2.66
C VAL A 78 12.07 -14.53 -1.98
N LYS A 79 10.85 -14.05 -2.11
CA LYS A 79 9.65 -14.66 -1.50
C LYS A 79 8.89 -15.56 -2.46
N ALA A 80 8.96 -15.26 -3.75
CA ALA A 80 8.38 -16.08 -4.79
C ALA A 80 9.12 -15.93 -6.11
N LEU A 81 9.22 -17.04 -6.83
CA LEU A 81 9.77 -17.13 -8.17
C LEU A 81 8.98 -18.19 -8.95
N TYR A 82 8.14 -17.75 -9.89
CA TYR A 82 7.26 -18.64 -10.65
C TYR A 82 7.55 -18.53 -12.15
N PRO A 83 7.85 -19.63 -12.85
CA PRO A 83 7.92 -19.62 -14.30
C PRO A 83 6.53 -19.48 -14.90
N LEU A 84 6.44 -18.97 -16.13
CA LEU A 84 5.17 -19.05 -16.86
C LEU A 84 4.74 -20.50 -17.11
N PRO A 85 3.44 -20.81 -16.97
CA PRO A 85 2.90 -22.12 -17.32
C PRO A 85 3.26 -22.53 -18.76
N ARG A 86 3.45 -23.83 -18.97
CA ARG A 86 3.72 -24.47 -20.27
C ARG A 86 4.99 -23.96 -20.98
N ASN A 87 6.06 -23.69 -20.22
CA ASN A 87 7.32 -23.15 -20.76
C ASN A 87 7.11 -21.84 -21.55
N GLY A 88 6.18 -21.00 -21.10
CA GLY A 88 5.80 -19.78 -21.80
C GLY A 88 7.01 -18.87 -22.03
N THR A 89 7.46 -18.76 -23.27
CA THR A 89 8.47 -17.77 -23.66
C THR A 89 7.81 -16.45 -24.01
N ARG A 90 8.50 -15.35 -23.73
CA ARG A 90 8.06 -14.00 -24.09
C ARG A 90 9.21 -13.21 -24.69
N THR A 91 8.86 -12.22 -25.50
CA THR A 91 9.79 -11.17 -25.89
C THR A 91 10.04 -10.27 -24.68
N THR A 92 11.30 -10.01 -24.40
CA THR A 92 11.74 -9.08 -23.37
C THR A 92 12.67 -8.03 -23.97
N TYR A 93 12.61 -6.82 -23.42
CA TYR A 93 13.40 -5.65 -23.75
C TYR A 93 14.22 -5.31 -22.51
N ASP A 94 15.54 -5.43 -22.60
CA ASP A 94 16.47 -5.27 -21.46
C ASP A 94 16.12 -6.16 -20.25
N GLY A 95 15.52 -7.31 -20.55
CA GLY A 95 15.10 -8.29 -19.56
C GLY A 95 13.66 -8.14 -19.04
N PHE A 96 12.92 -7.09 -19.41
CA PHE A 96 11.53 -6.89 -18.99
C PHE A 96 10.55 -7.24 -20.11
N THR A 97 9.38 -7.81 -19.79
CA THR A 97 8.27 -7.76 -20.76
C THR A 97 7.81 -6.32 -20.95
N ASP A 98 7.21 -6.03 -22.11
CA ASP A 98 6.70 -4.69 -22.44
C ASP A 98 5.65 -4.18 -21.44
N THR A 99 4.91 -5.08 -20.78
CA THR A 99 3.88 -4.77 -19.76
C THR A 99 4.42 -4.59 -18.34
N HIS A 100 5.67 -4.95 -18.08
CA HIS A 100 6.23 -4.95 -16.73
C HIS A 100 6.39 -3.52 -16.19
N MET A 101 6.11 -3.29 -14.89
CA MET A 101 6.24 -1.95 -14.32
C MET A 101 7.62 -1.75 -13.68
N VAL A 102 8.29 -0.69 -14.11
CA VAL A 102 9.62 -0.26 -13.64
C VAL A 102 9.52 1.03 -12.83
N VAL A 103 10.60 1.35 -12.10
CA VAL A 103 10.68 2.54 -11.27
C VAL A 103 11.72 3.51 -11.83
N ASP A 104 11.27 4.64 -12.36
CA ASP A 104 12.12 5.79 -12.75
C ASP A 104 11.31 7.09 -12.56
N GLY A 105 11.61 7.81 -11.47
CA GLY A 105 10.78 8.94 -10.99
C GLY A 105 9.39 8.52 -10.47
N THR A 106 8.65 7.76 -11.24
CA THR A 106 7.34 7.17 -10.97
C THR A 106 7.38 5.66 -11.23
N VAL A 107 6.25 4.98 -11.03
CA VAL A 107 6.09 3.57 -11.37
C VAL A 107 5.22 3.47 -12.61
N HIS A 108 5.83 3.01 -13.71
CA HIS A 108 5.21 3.01 -15.03
C HIS A 108 5.59 1.78 -15.84
N GLN A 109 4.84 1.52 -16.91
CA GLN A 109 5.08 0.41 -17.82
C GLN A 109 6.40 0.59 -18.58
N TYR A 110 7.22 -0.45 -18.66
CA TYR A 110 8.52 -0.41 -19.33
C TYR A 110 8.42 -0.09 -20.83
N GLY A 111 7.47 -0.75 -21.51
CA GLY A 111 7.17 -0.59 -22.93
C GLY A 111 8.12 -1.35 -23.87
N VAL A 112 7.80 -1.30 -25.16
CA VAL A 112 8.69 -1.77 -26.23
C VAL A 112 9.86 -0.80 -26.37
N ARG A 113 11.09 -1.31 -26.45
CA ARG A 113 12.31 -0.49 -26.65
C ARG A 113 13.03 -0.90 -27.92
N GLU A 114 13.07 0.00 -28.90
CA GLU A 114 13.75 -0.23 -30.19
C GLU A 114 15.27 -0.35 -30.03
N ASN A 115 15.85 0.40 -29.08
CA ASN A 115 17.30 0.41 -28.81
C ASN A 115 17.72 -0.46 -27.61
N GLY A 116 16.81 -1.30 -27.11
CA GLY A 116 17.07 -2.21 -25.99
C GLY A 116 17.58 -3.58 -26.43
N THR A 117 18.11 -4.36 -25.50
CA THR A 117 18.47 -5.76 -25.71
C THR A 117 17.21 -6.60 -25.84
N VAL A 118 16.86 -6.97 -27.06
CA VAL A 118 15.69 -7.81 -27.34
C VAL A 118 16.06 -9.30 -27.20
N ARG A 119 15.28 -10.04 -26.42
CA ARG A 119 15.42 -11.49 -26.27
C ARG A 119 14.07 -12.19 -26.26
N ILE A 120 13.99 -13.37 -26.86
CA ILE A 120 12.86 -14.28 -26.71
C ILE A 120 13.33 -15.43 -25.84
N GLY A 121 12.63 -15.69 -24.73
CA GLY A 121 13.01 -16.77 -23.84
C GLY A 121 12.05 -16.94 -22.67
N PRO A 122 12.36 -17.89 -21.75
CA PRO A 122 11.57 -18.09 -20.55
C PRO A 122 11.58 -16.84 -19.68
N VAL A 123 10.47 -16.61 -19.00
CA VAL A 123 10.28 -15.49 -18.09
C VAL A 123 9.69 -15.97 -16.78
N TYR A 124 9.93 -15.20 -15.73
CA TYR A 124 9.55 -15.50 -14.35
C TYR A 124 8.84 -14.31 -13.73
N THR A 125 7.82 -14.59 -12.92
CA THR A 125 7.31 -13.64 -11.94
C THR A 125 8.21 -13.74 -10.71
N LEU A 126 8.84 -12.61 -10.34
CA LEU A 126 9.75 -12.50 -9.21
C LEU A 126 9.18 -11.52 -8.18
N THR A 127 9.08 -11.97 -6.93
CA THR A 127 8.69 -11.12 -5.79
C THR A 127 9.68 -11.28 -4.65
N THR A 128 10.02 -10.15 -4.04
CA THR A 128 10.87 -10.07 -2.85
C THR A 128 10.12 -9.42 -1.70
N ASP A 129 10.73 -9.34 -0.52
CA ASP A 129 10.22 -8.56 0.60
C ASP A 129 10.47 -7.04 0.49
N CYS A 130 11.14 -6.58 -0.57
CA CYS A 130 11.34 -5.17 -0.88
C CYS A 130 10.15 -4.53 -1.57
N ASP A 131 10.18 -3.19 -1.67
CA ASP A 131 9.16 -2.45 -2.42
C ASP A 131 9.43 -2.59 -3.92
N ALA A 132 10.69 -2.60 -4.36
CA ALA A 132 11.06 -2.97 -5.73
C ALA A 132 12.39 -3.73 -5.70
N SER A 133 12.64 -4.56 -6.71
CA SER A 133 13.92 -5.26 -6.90
C SER A 133 14.80 -4.49 -7.87
N VAL A 134 16.11 -4.74 -7.87
CA VAL A 134 17.06 -4.05 -8.75
C VAL A 134 17.88 -5.08 -9.53
N ASN A 135 17.95 -4.93 -10.85
CA ASN A 135 18.78 -5.79 -11.70
C ASN A 135 20.25 -5.32 -11.68
N SER A 136 21.16 -6.11 -12.28
CA SER A 136 22.59 -5.79 -12.32
C SER A 136 22.92 -4.56 -13.18
N ALA A 137 21.98 -4.06 -13.97
CA ALA A 137 22.11 -2.80 -14.71
C ALA A 137 21.66 -1.57 -13.89
N GLY A 138 21.27 -1.77 -12.62
CA GLY A 138 20.79 -0.70 -11.74
C GLY A 138 19.34 -0.29 -11.98
N GLN A 139 18.58 -1.03 -12.80
CA GLN A 139 17.18 -0.73 -13.07
C GLN A 139 16.29 -1.33 -11.98
N ALA A 140 15.47 -0.48 -11.36
CA ALA A 140 14.51 -0.89 -10.36
C ALA A 140 13.19 -1.32 -11.02
N PHE A 141 12.62 -2.44 -10.55
CA PHE A 141 11.41 -3.03 -11.10
C PHE A 141 10.52 -3.62 -10.02
N THR A 142 9.22 -3.56 -10.29
CA THR A 142 8.18 -3.94 -9.32
C THR A 142 7.74 -5.39 -9.55
N PRO A 143 7.06 -6.04 -8.60
CA PRO A 143 6.48 -7.35 -8.82
C PRO A 143 5.13 -7.31 -9.57
N ILE A 144 4.73 -6.15 -10.14
CA ILE A 144 3.42 -5.93 -10.78
C ILE A 144 3.53 -5.36 -12.20
N ASN A 145 2.49 -5.55 -13.02
CA ASN A 145 2.38 -5.06 -14.40
C ASN A 145 1.28 -4.00 -14.53
N ASN A 146 1.24 -3.41 -15.72
CA ASN A 146 0.15 -2.56 -16.17
C ASN A 146 -1.22 -3.29 -16.26
N GLY A 147 -1.26 -4.62 -16.23
CA GLY A 147 -2.50 -5.40 -16.15
C GLY A 147 -3.19 -5.21 -14.81
N LEU A 148 -2.43 -5.15 -13.71
CA LEU A 148 -2.98 -4.83 -12.39
C LEU A 148 -3.38 -3.36 -12.30
N CYS A 149 -2.47 -2.45 -12.60
CA CYS A 149 -2.73 -1.01 -12.58
C CYS A 149 -2.40 -0.42 -13.95
N PRO A 150 -3.40 -0.15 -14.82
CA PRO A 150 -3.16 0.29 -16.20
C PRO A 150 -2.76 1.77 -16.33
N PHE A 151 -2.32 2.37 -15.23
CA PHE A 151 -1.95 3.77 -15.15
C PHE A 151 -0.66 3.90 -14.36
N GLU A 152 0.08 4.98 -14.65
CA GLU A 152 1.27 5.37 -13.90
C GLU A 152 0.91 5.71 -12.46
N LEU A 153 1.76 5.29 -11.53
CA LEU A 153 1.62 5.54 -10.10
C LEU A 153 2.76 6.43 -9.64
N SER A 154 2.46 7.42 -8.80
CA SER A 154 3.51 8.03 -7.98
C SER A 154 4.13 6.98 -7.05
N TRP A 155 5.38 7.21 -6.62
CA TRP A 155 6.04 6.29 -5.69
C TRP A 155 5.24 6.06 -4.40
N GLY A 156 4.61 7.10 -3.85
CA GLY A 156 3.78 6.98 -2.65
C GLY A 156 2.51 6.14 -2.86
N GLU A 157 1.87 6.27 -4.01
CA GLU A 157 0.71 5.44 -4.38
C GLU A 157 1.10 3.98 -4.55
N TYR A 158 2.22 3.75 -5.24
CA TYR A 158 2.79 2.42 -5.39
C TYR A 158 3.14 1.79 -4.04
N LEU A 159 3.82 2.52 -3.15
CA LEU A 159 4.16 2.02 -1.82
C LEU A 159 2.93 1.60 -1.02
N THR A 160 1.86 2.39 -1.12
CA THR A 160 0.59 2.07 -0.46
C THR A 160 -0.01 0.78 -1.01
N LEU A 161 -0.04 0.63 -2.34
CA LEU A 161 -0.54 -0.55 -3.02
C LEU A 161 0.29 -1.80 -2.69
N ILE A 162 1.62 -1.74 -2.86
CA ILE A 162 2.48 -2.92 -2.69
C ILE A 162 2.58 -3.36 -1.22
N ALA A 163 2.45 -2.42 -0.27
CA ALA A 163 2.32 -2.78 1.15
C ALA A 163 1.01 -3.53 1.44
N ALA A 164 -0.11 -3.14 0.82
CA ALA A 164 -1.37 -3.87 0.96
C ALA A 164 -1.29 -5.27 0.32
N ILE A 165 -0.77 -5.38 -0.91
CA ILE A 165 -0.58 -6.65 -1.62
C ILE A 165 0.31 -7.60 -0.81
N ARG A 166 1.46 -7.13 -0.30
CA ARG A 166 2.35 -7.97 0.52
C ARG A 166 1.71 -8.43 1.81
N ARG A 167 0.89 -7.61 2.47
CA ARG A 167 0.19 -8.04 3.70
C ARG A 167 -0.84 -9.14 3.42
N VAL A 168 -1.54 -9.08 2.28
CA VAL A 168 -2.41 -10.19 1.83
C VAL A 168 -1.58 -11.44 1.55
N ALA A 169 -0.51 -11.31 0.75
CA ALA A 169 0.37 -12.43 0.39
C ALA A 169 1.06 -13.06 1.63
N ASN A 170 1.46 -12.26 2.62
CA ASN A 170 2.08 -12.78 3.85
C ASN A 170 1.12 -13.64 4.69
N ARG A 171 -0.20 -13.37 4.64
CA ARG A 171 -1.19 -14.17 5.38
C ARG A 171 -1.69 -15.39 4.61
N THR A 172 -1.69 -15.33 3.28
CA THR A 172 -2.28 -16.36 2.42
C THR A 172 -1.26 -17.19 1.65
N GLY A 173 -0.02 -16.74 1.56
CA GLY A 173 1.01 -17.26 0.67
C GLY A 173 1.17 -16.41 -0.60
N TYR A 174 2.26 -16.65 -1.33
CA TYR A 174 2.62 -15.89 -2.54
C TYR A 174 2.03 -16.46 -3.83
N PHE A 175 1.08 -17.40 -3.74
CA PHE A 175 0.43 -18.00 -4.92
C PHE A 175 -0.29 -16.98 -5.82
N TRP A 176 -0.60 -15.78 -5.32
CA TRP A 176 -1.19 -14.70 -6.13
C TRP A 176 -0.33 -14.32 -7.34
N PHE A 177 0.99 -14.56 -7.25
CA PHE A 177 1.96 -14.32 -8.31
C PHE A 177 2.15 -15.55 -9.22
N ASP A 178 1.50 -16.67 -8.92
CA ASP A 178 1.53 -17.88 -9.73
C ASP A 178 0.27 -17.97 -10.60
N LEU A 179 0.43 -17.93 -11.91
CA LEU A 179 -0.70 -18.02 -12.83
C LEU A 179 -1.40 -19.38 -12.80
N SER A 180 -0.71 -20.42 -12.32
CA SER A 180 -1.31 -21.73 -12.10
C SER A 180 -2.29 -21.76 -10.92
N ALA A 181 -2.32 -20.70 -10.10
CA ALA A 181 -3.27 -20.58 -9.00
C ALA A 181 -4.69 -20.24 -9.45
N TYR A 182 -4.85 -19.76 -10.68
CA TYR A 182 -6.13 -19.34 -11.24
C TYR A 182 -6.72 -20.42 -12.14
N HIS A 183 -8.05 -20.42 -12.27
CA HIS A 183 -8.73 -21.26 -13.25
C HIS A 183 -8.20 -20.95 -14.65
N ASN A 184 -7.99 -22.01 -15.44
CA ASN A 184 -7.64 -21.82 -16.85
C ASN A 184 -8.84 -21.18 -17.58
N ASN A 185 -8.58 -20.43 -18.64
CA ASN A 185 -9.66 -19.78 -19.41
C ASN A 185 -10.63 -20.80 -20.05
N ASP A 186 -10.21 -22.05 -20.22
CA ASP A 186 -10.99 -23.11 -20.88
C ASP A 186 -12.02 -23.79 -19.93
N SER A 187 -11.82 -23.69 -18.60
CA SER A 187 -12.62 -24.34 -17.56
C SER A 187 -13.21 -23.35 -16.55
N ALA A 188 -12.92 -22.06 -16.69
CA ALA A 188 -13.46 -21.03 -15.81
C ALA A 188 -14.92 -20.72 -16.17
N MET A 189 -15.78 -20.57 -15.15
CA MET A 189 -17.16 -20.11 -15.32
C MET A 189 -17.22 -18.68 -15.93
N VAL A 190 -16.15 -17.90 -15.78
CA VAL A 190 -15.92 -16.62 -16.46
C VAL A 190 -14.48 -16.61 -16.99
N PRO A 191 -14.26 -16.58 -18.31
CA PRO A 191 -12.91 -16.53 -18.86
C PRO A 191 -12.28 -15.14 -18.62
N TYR A 192 -10.94 -15.11 -18.55
CA TYR A 192 -10.10 -13.92 -18.46
C TYR A 192 -10.13 -13.18 -17.10
N TRP A 193 -9.68 -13.85 -16.05
CA TRP A 193 -9.50 -13.28 -14.70
C TRP A 193 -8.68 -11.98 -14.70
N GLY A 194 -7.68 -11.86 -15.60
CA GLY A 194 -6.82 -10.68 -15.74
C GLY A 194 -7.59 -9.38 -15.99
N ARG A 195 -8.79 -9.45 -16.59
CA ARG A 195 -9.63 -8.26 -16.83
C ARG A 195 -10.21 -7.64 -15.56
N GLN A 196 -10.18 -8.36 -14.43
CA GLN A 196 -10.68 -7.87 -13.14
C GLN A 196 -9.60 -7.09 -12.36
N LEU A 197 -8.32 -7.29 -12.69
CA LEU A 197 -7.22 -6.71 -11.94
C LEU A 197 -7.25 -5.17 -11.88
N PRO A 198 -7.64 -4.43 -12.94
CA PRO A 198 -7.77 -2.97 -12.85
C PRO A 198 -8.78 -2.50 -11.80
N ALA A 199 -9.88 -3.24 -11.62
CA ALA A 199 -10.87 -2.93 -10.59
C ALA A 199 -10.31 -3.22 -9.18
N ILE A 200 -9.55 -4.30 -9.04
CA ILE A 200 -8.84 -4.65 -7.80
C ILE A 200 -7.81 -3.56 -7.44
N CYS A 201 -7.00 -3.09 -8.38
CA CYS A 201 -6.03 -2.03 -8.13
C CYS A 201 -6.71 -0.73 -7.64
N ARG A 202 -7.78 -0.28 -8.31
CA ARG A 202 -8.54 0.89 -7.87
C ARG A 202 -9.15 0.68 -6.48
N GLY A 203 -9.74 -0.49 -6.23
CA GLY A 203 -10.28 -0.85 -4.92
C GLY A 203 -9.21 -0.81 -3.83
N PHE A 204 -8.03 -1.37 -4.08
CA PHE A 204 -6.90 -1.32 -3.16
C PHE A 204 -6.49 0.12 -2.85
N LEU A 205 -6.26 0.94 -3.88
CA LEU A 205 -5.84 2.32 -3.68
C LEU A 205 -6.87 3.12 -2.87
N ARG A 206 -8.16 2.94 -3.17
CA ARG A 206 -9.26 3.59 -2.47
C ARG A 206 -9.35 3.12 -1.01
N CYS A 207 -9.26 1.82 -0.75
CA CYS A 207 -9.28 1.28 0.61
C CYS A 207 -8.05 1.69 1.42
N ALA A 208 -6.86 1.57 0.83
CA ALA A 208 -5.60 1.79 1.53
C ALA A 208 -5.29 3.28 1.76
N ARG A 209 -5.84 4.18 0.95
CA ARG A 209 -5.63 5.65 1.08
C ARG A 209 -6.79 6.38 1.74
N GLU A 210 -8.02 5.99 1.41
CA GLU A 210 -9.24 6.74 1.77
C GLU A 210 -10.10 6.01 2.81
N ASP A 211 -9.68 4.81 3.26
CA ASP A 211 -10.42 3.93 4.19
C ASP A 211 -11.80 3.50 3.63
N GLN A 212 -12.03 3.68 2.33
CA GLN A 212 -13.24 3.30 1.60
C GLN A 212 -13.09 1.88 1.04
N CYS A 213 -13.39 0.90 1.89
CA CYS A 213 -12.95 -0.48 1.71
C CYS A 213 -14.03 -1.47 1.26
N GLN A 214 -15.32 -1.12 1.35
CA GLN A 214 -16.40 -2.08 1.05
C GLN A 214 -16.39 -2.55 -0.41
N GLU A 215 -16.18 -1.65 -1.35
CA GLU A 215 -16.10 -1.99 -2.78
C GLU A 215 -14.96 -2.97 -3.06
N PHE A 216 -13.79 -2.74 -2.45
CA PHE A 216 -12.65 -3.64 -2.57
C PHE A 216 -12.95 -5.03 -1.99
N GLU A 217 -13.57 -5.10 -0.81
CA GLU A 217 -13.96 -6.38 -0.19
C GLU A 217 -14.90 -7.18 -1.11
N THR A 218 -15.93 -6.52 -1.66
CA THR A 218 -16.88 -7.16 -2.59
C THR A 218 -16.18 -7.64 -3.87
N ILE A 219 -15.29 -6.84 -4.45
CA ILE A 219 -14.55 -7.24 -5.67
C ILE A 219 -13.66 -8.44 -5.37
N MET A 220 -12.95 -8.43 -4.24
CA MET A 220 -12.06 -9.53 -3.86
C MET A 220 -12.82 -10.81 -3.54
N GLU A 221 -13.94 -10.74 -2.82
CA GLU A 221 -14.79 -11.90 -2.56
C GLU A 221 -15.22 -12.57 -3.88
N GLN A 222 -15.72 -11.79 -4.83
CA GLN A 222 -16.11 -12.31 -6.13
C GLN A 222 -14.93 -12.87 -6.91
N PHE A 223 -13.78 -12.18 -6.88
CA PHE A 223 -12.59 -12.60 -7.59
C PHE A 223 -12.08 -13.95 -7.08
N VAL A 224 -11.98 -14.09 -5.76
CA VAL A 224 -11.51 -15.32 -5.10
C VAL A 224 -12.43 -16.49 -5.42
N HIS A 225 -13.74 -16.32 -5.29
CA HIS A 225 -14.70 -17.40 -5.56
C HIS A 225 -14.77 -17.79 -7.04
N LYS A 226 -14.60 -16.85 -7.96
CA LYS A 226 -14.79 -17.10 -9.40
C LYS A 226 -13.54 -17.52 -10.14
N TYR A 227 -12.34 -17.17 -9.64
CA TYR A 227 -11.11 -17.32 -10.43
C TYR A 227 -10.01 -18.11 -9.75
N LEU A 228 -10.02 -18.35 -8.44
CA LEU A 228 -9.01 -19.18 -7.79
C LEU A 228 -9.33 -20.67 -7.91
N ASN A 229 -8.31 -21.48 -8.17
CA ASN A 229 -8.42 -22.92 -8.04
C ASN A 229 -8.81 -23.30 -6.60
N LYS A 230 -9.55 -24.41 -6.46
CA LYS A 230 -10.17 -24.82 -5.19
C LYS A 230 -9.18 -24.85 -4.02
N GLU A 231 -7.97 -25.34 -4.26
CA GLU A 231 -6.90 -25.38 -3.25
C GLU A 231 -6.62 -24.00 -2.65
N TYR A 232 -6.43 -22.98 -3.48
CA TYR A 232 -6.12 -21.62 -3.04
C TYR A 232 -7.34 -20.89 -2.48
N LEU A 233 -8.53 -21.13 -3.03
CA LEU A 233 -9.79 -20.63 -2.46
C LEU A 233 -9.96 -21.06 -1.01
N GLU A 234 -9.68 -22.33 -0.68
CA GLU A 234 -9.78 -22.84 0.68
C GLU A 234 -8.75 -22.22 1.63
N ILE A 235 -7.56 -21.85 1.14
CA ILE A 235 -6.58 -21.08 1.92
C ILE A 235 -7.15 -19.71 2.25
N VAL A 236 -7.66 -18.97 1.26
CA VAL A 236 -8.21 -17.63 1.47
C VAL A 236 -9.38 -17.65 2.44
N LYS A 237 -10.33 -18.58 2.29
CA LYS A 237 -11.48 -18.73 3.20
C LYS A 237 -11.05 -18.99 4.64
N ARG A 238 -10.00 -19.78 4.85
CA ARG A 238 -9.49 -20.07 6.20
C ARG A 238 -8.85 -18.83 6.82
N VAL A 239 -8.09 -18.07 6.03
CA VAL A 239 -7.39 -16.87 6.50
C VAL A 239 -8.35 -15.70 6.72
N PHE A 240 -9.36 -15.57 5.86
CA PHE A 240 -10.37 -14.52 5.86
C PHE A 240 -11.78 -15.13 5.93
N PRO A 241 -12.20 -15.62 7.10
CA PRO A 241 -13.50 -16.30 7.26
C PRO A 241 -14.71 -15.38 7.04
N ASN A 242 -14.51 -14.06 7.13
CA ASN A 242 -15.54 -13.03 6.93
C ASN A 242 -15.36 -12.29 5.59
N MET A 243 -14.65 -12.88 4.63
CA MET A 243 -14.47 -12.30 3.30
C MET A 243 -15.83 -11.97 2.66
N GLY A 244 -15.98 -10.76 2.14
CA GLY A 244 -17.26 -10.26 1.57
C GLY A 244 -18.20 -9.63 2.59
N GLY A 245 -17.84 -9.62 3.88
CA GLY A 245 -18.63 -9.03 4.96
C GLY A 245 -18.79 -7.50 4.89
N ASP A 246 -19.68 -6.97 5.74
CA ASP A 246 -19.83 -5.52 5.94
C ASP A 246 -18.66 -4.98 6.77
N VAL A 247 -17.73 -4.30 6.09
CA VAL A 247 -16.45 -3.86 6.67
C VAL A 247 -16.62 -2.74 7.70
N ASN A 248 -17.83 -2.17 7.85
CA ASN A 248 -18.14 -1.19 8.88
C ASN A 248 -18.64 -1.85 10.17
N LYS A 249 -19.11 -3.10 10.10
CA LYS A 249 -19.64 -3.84 11.25
C LYS A 249 -18.62 -4.85 11.79
N GLU A 250 -17.93 -5.55 10.90
CA GLU A 250 -17.00 -6.60 11.28
C GLU A 250 -15.76 -6.54 10.37
N GLN A 251 -14.69 -5.92 10.88
CA GLN A 251 -13.45 -5.78 10.13
C GLN A 251 -12.56 -7.03 10.22
N SER A 252 -12.63 -7.76 11.33
CA SER A 252 -11.82 -8.96 11.56
C SER A 252 -12.21 -10.07 10.60
N GLY A 253 -11.21 -10.76 10.04
CA GLY A 253 -11.42 -11.87 9.11
C GLY A 253 -11.86 -11.45 7.71
N THR A 254 -11.88 -10.16 7.39
CA THR A 254 -12.08 -9.64 6.01
C THR A 254 -10.73 -9.46 5.32
N ILE A 255 -10.69 -9.40 3.98
CA ILE A 255 -9.45 -9.08 3.26
C ILE A 255 -9.04 -7.62 3.55
N THR A 256 -10.01 -6.72 3.73
CA THR A 256 -9.75 -5.32 4.06
C THR A 256 -9.02 -5.10 5.37
N GLU A 257 -9.11 -6.04 6.32
CA GLU A 257 -8.35 -6.01 7.58
C GLU A 257 -6.86 -5.72 7.34
N VAL A 258 -6.29 -6.37 6.33
CA VAL A 258 -4.88 -6.26 5.97
C VAL A 258 -4.59 -5.31 4.82
N ALA A 259 -5.61 -4.88 4.08
CA ALA A 259 -5.45 -3.89 3.02
C ALA A 259 -5.43 -2.46 3.57
N ARG A 260 -6.23 -2.17 4.60
CA ARG A 260 -6.28 -0.84 5.26
C ARG A 260 -4.90 -0.42 5.75
N PRO A 261 -4.57 0.87 5.73
CA PRO A 261 -3.31 1.32 6.31
C PRO A 261 -3.29 0.95 7.80
N GLU A 262 -2.14 0.49 8.31
CA GLU A 262 -2.02 0.34 9.76
C GLU A 262 -2.31 1.69 10.39
N LYS A 263 -3.39 1.77 11.18
CA LYS A 263 -3.68 2.97 11.96
C LYS A 263 -2.46 3.15 12.87
N LYS A 264 -1.56 4.07 12.50
CA LYS A 264 -0.49 4.50 13.39
C LYS A 264 -1.19 4.91 14.67
N LYS A 265 -1.06 4.10 15.73
CA LYS A 265 -1.56 4.45 17.04
C LYS A 265 -0.79 5.70 17.43
N ASN A 266 -1.40 6.87 17.21
CA ASN A 266 -0.85 8.15 17.62
C ASN A 266 -0.91 8.24 19.15
N TYR A 267 -0.10 7.42 19.82
CA TYR A 267 0.15 7.50 21.26
C TYR A 267 0.64 8.91 21.65
N LEU A 268 1.22 9.66 20.69
CA LEU A 268 1.66 11.03 20.86
C LEU A 268 0.54 11.99 21.32
N VAL A 269 -0.71 11.81 20.87
CA VAL A 269 -1.83 12.68 21.28
C VAL A 269 -2.34 12.33 22.68
N LEU A 270 -2.25 11.05 23.08
CA LEU A 270 -2.63 10.62 24.43
C LEU A 270 -1.64 11.16 25.48
N PHE A 271 -0.35 11.18 25.18
CA PHE A 271 0.67 11.65 26.12
C PHE A 271 0.74 13.18 26.26
N THR A 272 0.42 13.96 25.23
CA THR A 272 0.42 15.44 25.32
C THR A 272 -0.75 15.97 26.14
N ALA A 273 -1.93 15.37 26.05
CA ALA A 273 -3.10 15.76 26.83
C ALA A 273 -2.93 15.44 28.33
N VAL A 274 -2.39 14.26 28.66
CA VAL A 274 -2.16 13.84 30.05
C VAL A 274 -0.98 14.60 30.68
N GLY A 275 0.12 14.78 29.94
CA GLY A 275 1.28 15.54 30.42
C GLY A 275 0.97 17.02 30.71
N GLY A 276 0.16 17.66 29.87
CA GLY A 276 -0.26 19.05 30.06
C GLY A 276 -1.14 19.25 31.31
N ALA A 277 -2.07 18.33 31.57
CA ALA A 277 -2.94 18.40 32.74
C ALA A 277 -2.18 18.21 34.07
N VAL A 278 -1.21 17.29 34.11
CA VAL A 278 -0.38 17.04 35.30
C VAL A 278 0.51 18.26 35.61
N LEU A 279 1.08 18.89 34.58
CA LEU A 279 1.92 20.08 34.76
C LEU A 279 1.09 21.28 35.27
N ALA A 280 -0.11 21.49 34.72
CA ALA A 280 -1.01 22.55 35.19
C ALA A 280 -1.42 22.37 36.66
N LEU A 281 -1.73 21.14 37.07
CA LEU A 281 -2.06 20.82 38.47
C LEU A 281 -0.87 21.06 39.42
N ALA A 282 0.35 20.72 38.98
CA ALA A 282 1.56 20.98 39.77
C ALA A 282 1.82 22.48 39.97
N ILE A 283 1.62 23.30 38.92
CA ILE A 283 1.76 24.76 39.00
C ILE A 283 0.71 25.37 39.94
N ILE A 284 -0.55 24.91 39.86
CA ILE A 284 -1.63 25.37 40.74
C ILE A 284 -1.32 25.01 42.20
N MET A 285 -0.86 23.78 42.47
CA MET A 285 -0.47 23.37 43.81
C MET A 285 0.71 24.20 44.36
N ALA A 286 1.73 24.46 43.55
CA ALA A 286 2.85 25.31 43.94
C ALA A 286 2.40 26.74 44.26
N ALA A 287 1.49 27.32 43.46
CA ALA A 287 0.93 28.64 43.69
C ALA A 287 0.12 28.71 45.00
N ILE A 288 -0.69 27.68 45.30
CA ILE A 288 -1.45 27.58 46.56
C ILE A 288 -0.51 27.50 47.76
N LEU A 289 0.55 26.68 47.68
CA LEU A 289 1.54 26.55 48.75
C LEU A 289 2.29 27.86 48.99
N MET A 290 2.71 28.55 47.94
CA MET A 290 3.36 29.87 48.05
C MET A 290 2.43 30.93 48.65
N TYR A 291 1.15 30.95 48.24
CA TYR A 291 0.15 31.88 48.78
C TYR A 291 -0.09 31.63 50.27
N ARG A 292 -0.27 30.36 50.68
CA ARG A 292 -0.42 29.99 52.10
C ARG A 292 0.82 30.36 52.92
N GLY A 293 2.01 30.12 52.39
CA GLY A 293 3.27 30.51 53.05
C GLY A 293 3.41 32.02 53.26
N ARG A 294 3.02 32.84 52.28
CA ARG A 294 2.99 34.31 52.42
C ARG A 294 1.98 34.78 53.48
N LYS A 295 0.75 34.24 53.44
CA LYS A 295 -0.31 34.61 54.40
C LYS A 295 0.06 34.25 55.85
N MET A 296 0.72 33.12 56.07
CA MET A 296 1.21 32.74 57.41
C MET A 296 2.33 33.67 57.91
N LYS A 297 3.20 34.16 57.01
CA LYS A 297 4.21 35.16 57.37
C LYS A 297 3.59 36.52 57.69
N GLU A 298 2.57 36.95 56.95
CA GLU A 298 1.83 38.19 57.27
C GLU A 298 1.14 38.10 58.63
N MET A 299 0.47 36.98 58.93
CA MET A 299 -0.17 36.75 60.24
C MET A 299 0.81 36.64 61.41
N ALA A 300 2.04 36.19 61.17
CA ALA A 300 3.10 36.15 62.18
C ALA A 300 3.67 37.55 62.50
N VAL A 301 3.63 38.48 61.53
CA VAL A 301 4.11 39.86 61.70
C VAL A 301 3.05 40.76 62.36
N THR A 302 1.76 40.42 62.30
CA THR A 302 0.68 41.24 62.89
C THR A 302 0.27 40.88 64.31
N LYS A 303 1.01 40.02 65.02
CA LYS A 303 0.68 39.66 66.42
C LYS A 303 1.23 40.74 67.38
N PRO A 304 0.38 41.53 68.08
CA PRO A 304 0.87 42.50 69.06
C PRO A 304 1.35 41.77 70.31
N GLU A 305 2.46 42.24 70.86
CA GLU A 305 3.04 41.80 72.13
C GLU A 305 2.04 42.06 73.29
N PRO A 306 1.82 41.12 74.22
CA PRO A 306 0.90 41.34 75.34
C PRO A 306 1.51 42.29 76.37
N LYS A 307 0.79 43.38 76.67
CA LYS A 307 1.06 44.26 77.82
C LYS A 307 1.00 43.45 79.11
N ILE A 308 2.13 43.34 79.80
CA ILE A 308 2.20 42.85 81.17
C ILE A 308 1.66 43.95 82.10
N THR A 309 0.47 43.75 82.65
CA THR A 309 -0.03 44.50 83.82
C THR A 309 0.44 43.81 85.09
N SER A 310 1.43 44.40 85.75
CA SER A 310 1.78 44.06 87.14
C SER A 310 0.88 44.82 88.10
N HIS A 311 0.08 44.11 88.89
CA HIS A 311 -0.47 44.63 90.15
C HIS A 311 0.07 43.82 91.33
N THR A 312 0.35 44.59 92.38
CA THR A 312 1.07 44.38 93.65
C THR A 312 0.49 43.29 94.56
N PRO A 313 1.22 42.87 95.62
CA PRO A 313 0.86 43.39 96.94
C PRO A 313 2.02 43.65 97.94
N ALA A 314 1.66 44.45 98.95
CA ALA A 314 2.37 44.89 100.17
C ALA A 314 3.32 46.09 100.02
#